data_AF-A0AA88KSS0-F1
#
_entry.id   AF-A0AA88KSS0-F1
#
_cell.length_a   1.000
_cell.length_b   1.000
_cell.length_c   1.000
_cell.angle_alpha   90.00
_cell.angle_beta   90.00
_cell.angle_gamma   90.00
#
_symmetry.space_group_name_H-M   'P 1'
#
loop_
_entity.id
_entity.type
_entity.pdbx_description
1 polymer ?
#
loop_
_entity_poly.entity_id
_entity_poly.type
_entity_poly.pdbx_seq_one_letter_code
_entity_poly.pdbx_strand_id
1 'polypeptide(L)'
;ENMDDIVTNISKVKEDIIGLRHHDLTCMGQSLENFKETIASLSKLIAHDVTKISLMLGSPPYPDIETLKSLFSPMIPRLCLLQNTLEQTPKVGGRTLYKQYYQGVCSIVESVEEFCKQVIAFQSYPRSEGMKLLRTAQALENCDQIVNIPLKPAEIVRKKIQDETDLIRDAFEELCSVESARSDGELSDASDDGDEFEQPIPSLSSRHREILPYCLALVKVGLGMLKKLSQAIKRSGRSEKLEEVEELDKIGEMCSLVTSTVDDFVIAAEPPLSYEALKEAASELSKKYLEVLNIVPACHFSTEDDENWVQILRTAVDHNFKKIKENRCVA
;
A
#
# COMPACT_ATOMS: atom_id res chain seq x y z
N GLU A 1 29.33 15.24 -21.57
CA GLU A 1 28.42 15.25 -20.42
C GLU A 1 29.22 15.50 -19.14
N ASN A 2 28.79 16.48 -18.35
CA ASN A 2 29.19 16.66 -16.97
C ASN A 2 28.54 15.54 -16.11
N MET A 3 29.11 15.20 -14.95
CA MET A 3 28.49 14.24 -14.03
C MET A 3 27.08 14.69 -13.61
N ASP A 4 26.83 16.00 -13.54
CA ASP A 4 25.50 16.58 -13.28
C ASP A 4 24.49 16.30 -14.40
N ASP A 5 24.95 16.10 -15.65
CA ASP A 5 24.07 15.75 -16.77
C ASP A 5 23.49 14.33 -16.58
N ILE A 6 24.24 13.42 -15.95
CA ILE A 6 23.78 12.05 -15.66
C ILE A 6 22.59 12.09 -14.70
N VAL A 7 22.70 12.86 -13.60
CA VAL A 7 21.60 13.01 -12.65
C VAL A 7 20.40 13.68 -13.33
N THR A 8 20.64 14.74 -14.10
CA THR A 8 19.58 15.42 -14.85
C THR A 8 18.82 14.48 -15.79
N ASN A 9 19.55 13.62 -16.51
CA ASN A 9 18.95 12.62 -17.39
C ASN A 9 18.13 11.57 -16.62
N ILE A 10 18.63 11.10 -15.46
CA ILE A 10 17.89 10.17 -14.60
C ILE A 10 16.63 10.83 -14.03
N SER A 11 16.73 12.08 -13.56
CA SER A 11 15.57 12.85 -13.09
C SER A 11 14.53 13.01 -14.20
N LYS A 12 14.94 13.19 -15.45
CA LYS A 12 14.00 13.22 -16.59
C LYS A 12 13.28 11.89 -16.77
N VAL A 13 14.00 10.76 -16.72
CA VAL A 13 13.38 9.42 -16.78
C VAL A 13 12.41 9.21 -15.62
N LYS A 14 12.75 9.71 -14.42
CA LYS A 14 11.85 9.66 -13.25
C LYS A 14 10.54 10.40 -13.52
N GLU A 15 10.60 11.63 -14.05
CA GLU A 15 9.40 12.40 -14.41
C GLU A 15 8.56 11.70 -15.49
N ASP A 16 9.20 11.15 -16.51
CA ASP A 16 8.51 10.39 -17.57
C ASP A 16 7.79 9.17 -16.97
N ILE A 17 8.42 8.43 -16.06
CA ILE A 17 7.80 7.31 -15.33
C ILE A 17 6.66 7.79 -14.45
N ILE A 18 6.79 8.91 -13.74
CA ILE A 18 5.70 9.47 -12.92
C ILE A 18 4.46 9.73 -13.78
N GLY A 19 4.64 10.21 -15.02
CA GLY A 19 3.58 10.38 -16.01
C GLY A 19 2.78 9.11 -16.33
N LEU A 20 3.34 7.93 -16.10
CA LEU A 20 2.68 6.64 -16.34
C LEU A 20 1.74 6.20 -15.21
N ARG A 21 1.56 6.99 -14.14
CA ARG A 21 0.72 6.61 -12.98
C ARG A 21 -0.67 6.11 -13.36
N HIS A 22 -1.27 6.73 -14.37
CA HIS A 22 -2.62 6.42 -14.86
C HIS A 22 -2.60 5.86 -16.28
N HIS A 23 -1.49 5.23 -16.68
CA HIS A 23 -1.34 4.66 -18.01
C HIS A 23 -2.40 3.61 -18.29
N ASP A 24 -3.04 3.71 -19.46
CA ASP A 24 -3.97 2.71 -19.91
C ASP A 24 -3.22 1.48 -20.41
N LEU A 25 -3.59 0.32 -19.87
CA LEU A 25 -3.06 -0.95 -20.34
C LEU A 25 -3.53 -1.14 -21.79
N THR A 26 -2.63 -0.99 -22.75
CA THR A 26 -2.95 -0.96 -24.19
C THR A 26 -2.35 -2.13 -24.96
N CYS A 27 -1.39 -2.86 -24.38
CA CYS A 27 -0.61 -3.87 -25.09
C CYS A 27 -1.22 -5.29 -25.00
N MET A 28 -1.42 -5.91 -26.17
CA MET A 28 -1.79 -7.33 -26.34
C MET A 28 -0.62 -8.19 -26.86
N GLY A 29 0.56 -7.61 -27.08
CA GLY A 29 1.64 -8.23 -27.86
C GLY A 29 2.71 -8.99 -27.06
N GLN A 30 2.86 -8.72 -25.76
CA GLN A 30 3.86 -9.36 -24.90
C GLN A 30 3.19 -10.31 -23.90
N SER A 31 3.75 -11.51 -23.69
CA SER A 31 3.31 -12.39 -22.60
C SER A 31 3.75 -11.84 -21.26
N LEU A 32 3.04 -12.22 -20.19
CA LEU A 32 3.35 -11.75 -18.86
C LEU A 32 4.72 -12.26 -18.36
N GLU A 33 5.10 -13.46 -18.80
CA GLU A 33 6.41 -14.06 -18.56
C GLU A 33 7.52 -13.23 -19.22
N ASN A 34 7.38 -12.90 -20.51
CA ASN A 34 8.38 -12.09 -21.23
C ASN A 34 8.52 -10.69 -20.61
N PHE A 35 7.40 -10.10 -20.17
CA PHE A 35 7.39 -8.83 -19.46
C PHE A 35 8.21 -8.90 -18.17
N LYS A 36 7.93 -9.90 -17.32
CA LYS A 36 8.66 -10.09 -16.07
C LYS A 36 10.14 -10.42 -16.30
N GLU A 37 10.46 -11.25 -17.28
CA GLU A 37 11.85 -11.58 -17.62
C GLU A 37 12.63 -10.34 -18.06
N THR A 38 12.00 -9.46 -18.85
CA THR A 38 12.61 -8.21 -19.30
C THR A 38 12.90 -7.29 -18.12
N ILE A 39 11.91 -7.05 -17.25
CA ILE A 39 12.10 -6.25 -16.03
C ILE A 39 13.17 -6.87 -15.15
N ALA A 40 13.11 -8.17 -14.88
CA ALA A 40 14.06 -8.84 -14.01
C ALA A 40 15.50 -8.79 -14.54
N SER A 41 15.67 -8.92 -15.87
CA SER A 41 16.97 -8.79 -16.53
C SER A 41 17.53 -7.37 -16.37
N LEU A 42 16.70 -6.35 -16.63
CA LEU A 42 17.09 -4.94 -16.50
C LEU A 42 17.44 -4.58 -15.05
N SER A 43 16.63 -5.01 -14.07
CA SER A 43 16.91 -4.79 -12.64
C SER A 43 18.22 -5.42 -12.20
N LYS A 44 18.53 -6.64 -12.67
CA LYS A 44 19.82 -7.29 -12.39
C LYS A 44 21.01 -6.54 -12.99
N LEU A 45 20.86 -6.01 -14.21
CA LEU A 45 21.90 -5.21 -14.86
C LEU A 45 22.15 -3.90 -14.11
N ILE A 46 21.10 -3.23 -13.64
CA ILE A 46 21.21 -2.01 -12.81
C ILE A 46 21.88 -2.33 -11.48
N ALA A 47 21.45 -3.40 -10.80
CA ALA A 47 22.07 -3.84 -9.54
C ALA A 47 23.57 -4.16 -9.72
N HIS A 48 23.94 -4.77 -10.85
CA HIS A 48 25.32 -5.03 -11.20
C HIS A 48 26.13 -3.73 -11.37
N ASP A 49 25.58 -2.72 -12.06
CA ASP A 49 26.26 -1.43 -12.22
C ASP A 49 26.48 -0.73 -10.87
N VAL A 50 25.43 -0.67 -10.05
CA VAL A 50 25.47 -0.09 -8.70
C VAL A 50 26.55 -0.79 -7.87
N THR A 51 26.55 -2.12 -7.87
CA THR A 51 27.56 -2.92 -7.15
C THR A 51 28.98 -2.61 -7.64
N LYS A 52 29.18 -2.59 -8.97
CA LYS A 52 30.49 -2.32 -9.56
C LYS A 52 31.03 -0.94 -9.17
N ILE A 53 30.19 0.09 -9.24
CA ILE A 53 30.56 1.46 -8.85
C ILE A 53 30.87 1.51 -7.35
N SER A 54 30.04 0.91 -6.50
CA SER A 54 30.27 0.87 -5.05
C SER A 54 31.57 0.16 -4.67
N LEU A 55 31.90 -0.95 -5.33
CA LEU A 55 33.16 -1.67 -5.10
C LEU A 55 34.38 -0.83 -5.48
N MET A 56 34.31 -0.11 -6.61
CA MET A 56 35.40 0.77 -7.05
C MET A 56 35.59 1.99 -6.14
N LEU A 57 34.53 2.43 -5.46
CA LEU A 57 34.59 3.52 -4.48
C LEU A 57 34.91 3.04 -3.06
N GLY A 58 34.86 1.72 -2.81
CA GLY A 58 35.06 1.14 -1.47
C GLY A 58 36.51 1.14 -1.01
N SER A 59 37.48 1.19 -1.92
CA SER A 59 38.91 1.25 -1.59
C SER A 59 39.73 1.94 -2.67
N PRO A 60 40.81 2.67 -2.32
CA PRO A 60 41.74 3.22 -3.29
C PRO A 60 42.40 2.14 -4.19
N PRO A 61 42.78 2.47 -5.43
CA PRO A 61 42.66 3.78 -6.07
C PRO A 61 41.22 4.05 -6.54
N TYR A 62 40.72 5.26 -6.24
CA TYR A 62 39.38 5.66 -6.65
C TYR A 62 39.33 5.95 -8.16
N PRO A 63 38.22 5.63 -8.85
CA PRO A 63 38.06 5.88 -10.27
C PRO A 63 38.06 7.39 -10.56
N ASP A 64 38.65 7.77 -11.70
CA ASP A 64 38.56 9.13 -12.20
C ASP A 64 37.16 9.45 -12.78
N ILE A 65 36.96 10.71 -13.13
CA ILE A 65 35.67 11.22 -13.62
C ILE A 65 35.25 10.52 -14.93
N GLU A 66 36.18 10.28 -15.86
CA GLU A 66 35.89 9.64 -17.14
C GLU A 66 35.52 8.15 -16.96
N THR A 67 36.21 7.46 -16.05
CA THR A 67 35.88 6.10 -15.63
C THR A 67 34.48 6.05 -15.03
N LEU A 68 34.14 6.96 -14.11
CA LEU A 68 32.80 7.02 -13.51
C LEU A 68 31.71 7.30 -14.54
N LYS A 69 31.92 8.25 -15.47
CA LYS A 69 30.99 8.48 -16.60
C LYS A 69 30.76 7.22 -17.42
N SER A 70 31.83 6.47 -17.74
CA SER A 70 31.70 5.23 -18.50
C SER A 70 30.90 4.15 -17.75
N LEU A 71 30.94 4.15 -16.41
CA LEU A 71 30.19 3.21 -15.57
C LEU A 71 28.71 3.57 -15.47
N PHE A 72 28.37 4.86 -15.49
CA PHE A 72 26.98 5.34 -15.49
C PHE A 72 26.33 5.35 -16.88
N SER A 73 27.12 5.46 -17.95
CA SER A 73 26.64 5.49 -19.33
C SER A 73 25.59 4.42 -19.68
N PRO A 74 25.74 3.13 -19.32
CA PRO A 74 24.74 2.13 -19.65
C PRO A 74 23.49 2.16 -18.75
N MET A 75 23.51 2.89 -17.64
CA MET A 75 22.41 2.93 -16.66
C MET A 75 21.19 3.68 -17.20
N ILE A 76 21.39 4.84 -17.83
CA ILE A 76 20.29 5.64 -18.39
C ILE A 76 19.48 4.84 -19.44
N PRO A 77 20.11 4.22 -20.47
CA PRO A 77 19.38 3.38 -21.41
C PRO A 77 18.60 2.24 -20.75
N ARG A 78 19.12 1.65 -19.67
CA ARG A 78 18.43 0.58 -18.93
C ARG A 78 17.21 1.10 -18.19
N LEU A 79 17.30 2.28 -17.58
CA LEU A 79 16.14 2.95 -16.95
C LEU A 79 15.08 3.33 -17.98
N CYS A 80 15.47 3.86 -19.15
CA CYS A 80 14.54 4.11 -20.25
C CYS A 80 13.89 2.80 -20.75
N LEU A 81 14.63 1.70 -20.81
CA LEU A 81 14.05 0.40 -21.17
C LEU A 81 13.10 -0.13 -20.11
N LEU A 82 13.35 0.11 -18.81
CA LEU A 82 12.39 -0.22 -17.75
C LEU A 82 11.09 0.56 -17.93
N GLN A 83 11.18 1.87 -18.19
CA GLN A 83 10.02 2.71 -18.52
C GLN A 83 9.26 2.15 -19.74
N ASN A 84 9.94 1.93 -20.86
CA ASN A 84 9.32 1.40 -22.08
C ASN A 84 8.67 0.03 -21.87
N THR A 85 9.26 -0.81 -21.02
CA THR A 85 8.69 -2.12 -20.66
C THR A 85 7.43 -1.94 -19.83
N LEU A 86 7.43 -1.02 -18.87
CA LEU A 86 6.27 -0.69 -18.05
C LEU A 86 5.09 -0.15 -18.89
N GLU A 87 5.37 0.71 -19.88
CA GLU A 87 4.36 1.19 -20.84
C GLU A 87 3.73 0.04 -21.64
N GLN A 88 4.45 -1.06 -21.83
CA GLN A 88 4.04 -2.24 -22.57
C GLN A 88 3.42 -3.33 -21.68
N THR A 89 3.05 -3.00 -20.44
CA THR A 89 2.45 -3.98 -19.51
C THR A 89 1.25 -4.69 -20.14
N PRO A 90 1.24 -6.05 -20.18
CA PRO A 90 0.15 -6.80 -20.77
C PRO A 90 -1.17 -6.61 -20.02
N LYS A 91 -2.28 -6.44 -20.75
CA LYS A 91 -3.63 -6.32 -20.16
C LYS A 91 -4.00 -7.48 -19.24
N VAL A 92 -3.59 -8.70 -19.61
CA VAL A 92 -3.83 -9.93 -18.84
C VAL A 92 -3.24 -9.90 -17.43
N GLY A 93 -2.30 -8.98 -17.16
CA GLY A 93 -1.77 -8.76 -15.82
C GLY A 93 -2.70 -7.97 -14.90
N GLY A 94 -3.60 -7.17 -15.45
CA GLY A 94 -4.49 -6.30 -14.68
C GLY A 94 -3.80 -5.05 -14.10
N ARG A 95 -4.63 -4.13 -13.60
CA ARG A 95 -4.22 -2.87 -12.99
C ARG A 95 -3.51 -3.05 -11.66
N THR A 96 -3.87 -4.06 -10.86
CA THR A 96 -3.20 -4.27 -9.57
C THR A 96 -1.75 -4.72 -9.75
N LEU A 97 -1.49 -5.62 -10.71
CA LEU A 97 -0.12 -6.01 -11.07
C LEU A 97 0.66 -4.82 -11.64
N TYR A 98 0.04 -4.05 -12.54
CA TYR A 98 0.65 -2.86 -13.10
C TYR A 98 1.10 -1.89 -12.01
N LYS A 99 0.25 -1.61 -11.02
CA LYS A 99 0.58 -0.72 -9.90
C LYS A 99 1.81 -1.20 -9.11
N GLN A 100 1.95 -2.51 -8.89
CA GLN A 100 3.11 -3.08 -8.19
C GLN A 100 4.41 -2.89 -8.99
N TYR A 101 4.39 -3.17 -10.29
CA TYR A 101 5.56 -2.94 -11.14
C TYR A 101 5.86 -1.44 -11.32
N TYR A 102 4.84 -0.60 -11.46
CA TYR A 102 4.98 0.85 -11.50
C TYR A 102 5.69 1.36 -10.24
N GLN A 103 5.22 0.95 -9.06
CA GLN A 103 5.85 1.32 -7.79
C GLN A 103 7.30 0.82 -7.71
N GLY A 104 7.56 -0.44 -8.07
CA GLY A 104 8.91 -0.99 -8.08
C GLY A 104 9.86 -0.25 -9.02
N VAL A 105 9.41 0.10 -10.23
CA VAL A 105 10.20 0.87 -11.19
C VAL A 105 10.49 2.28 -10.65
N CYS A 106 9.49 2.97 -10.08
CA CYS A 106 9.67 4.26 -9.41
C CYS A 106 10.74 4.17 -8.31
N SER A 107 10.66 3.16 -7.43
CA SER A 107 11.62 2.96 -6.34
C SER A 107 13.04 2.69 -6.87
N ILE A 108 13.19 1.91 -7.94
CA ILE A 108 14.50 1.70 -8.59
C ILE A 108 15.06 3.02 -9.08
N VAL A 109 14.30 3.78 -9.89
CA VAL A 109 14.79 5.01 -10.50
C VAL A 109 15.14 6.05 -9.45
N GLU A 110 14.33 6.18 -8.41
CA GLU A 110 14.59 7.08 -7.28
C GLU A 110 15.86 6.69 -6.51
N SER A 111 16.01 5.41 -6.15
CA SER A 111 17.21 4.95 -5.44
C SER A 111 18.49 5.06 -6.28
N VAL A 112 18.39 4.86 -7.60
CA VAL A 112 19.50 5.05 -8.54
C VAL A 112 19.85 6.53 -8.67
N GLU A 113 18.87 7.43 -8.74
CA GLU A 113 19.09 8.87 -8.75
C GLU A 113 19.82 9.33 -7.48
N GLU A 114 19.36 8.88 -6.30
CA GLU A 114 19.99 9.15 -5.01
C GLU A 114 21.41 8.58 -4.93
N PHE A 115 21.62 7.38 -5.44
CA PHE A 115 22.94 6.75 -5.53
C PHE A 115 23.90 7.59 -6.40
N CYS A 116 23.46 8.04 -7.58
CA CYS A 116 24.24 8.91 -8.45
C CYS A 116 24.63 10.22 -7.75
N LYS A 117 23.66 10.88 -7.09
CA LYS A 117 23.92 12.10 -6.30
C LYS A 117 24.96 11.87 -5.21
N GLN A 118 24.91 10.72 -4.53
CA GLN A 118 25.89 10.34 -3.51
C GLN A 118 27.29 10.15 -4.10
N VAL A 119 27.41 9.48 -5.26
CA VAL A 119 28.69 9.26 -5.94
C VAL A 119 29.32 10.58 -6.40
N ILE A 120 28.52 11.52 -6.90
CA ILE A 120 29.00 12.85 -7.30
C ILE A 120 29.46 13.66 -6.09
N ALA A 121 28.71 13.63 -4.99
CA ALA A 121 29.10 14.29 -3.74
C ALA A 121 30.43 13.72 -3.21
N PHE A 122 30.65 12.41 -3.33
CA PHE A 122 31.91 11.76 -2.94
C PHE A 122 33.11 12.27 -3.75
N GLN A 123 32.96 12.55 -5.06
CA GLN A 123 34.04 13.15 -5.86
C GLN A 123 34.49 14.52 -5.31
N SER A 124 33.55 15.30 -4.79
CA SER A 124 33.84 16.63 -4.24
C SER A 124 34.52 16.57 -2.88
N TYR A 125 34.22 15.54 -2.06
CA TYR A 125 34.75 15.38 -0.71
C TYR A 125 35.13 13.92 -0.40
N PRO A 126 36.28 13.40 -0.87
CA PRO A 126 36.66 11.99 -0.71
C PRO A 126 37.06 11.56 0.71
N ARG A 127 36.93 12.45 1.72
CA ARG A 127 37.59 12.34 3.03
C ARG A 127 36.69 12.01 4.23
N SER A 128 35.40 11.79 4.08
CA SER A 128 34.61 11.23 5.18
C SER A 128 34.71 9.71 5.17
N GLU A 129 35.09 9.13 6.31
CA GLU A 129 35.15 7.69 6.55
C GLU A 129 33.89 6.98 6.01
N GLY A 130 34.09 6.14 4.99
CA GLY A 130 33.06 5.28 4.41
C GLY A 130 31.97 6.03 3.65
N MET A 131 31.95 5.86 2.32
CA MET A 131 30.70 5.97 1.56
C MET A 131 29.67 5.11 2.30
N LYS A 132 28.73 5.74 3.04
CA LYS A 132 27.70 4.99 3.76
C LYS A 132 26.94 4.19 2.71
N LEU A 133 27.13 2.87 2.72
CA LEU A 133 26.56 1.86 1.83
C LEU A 133 25.02 1.85 1.79
N LEU A 134 24.36 2.77 2.49
CA LEU A 134 22.91 2.83 2.61
C LEU A 134 22.21 3.01 1.26
N ARG A 135 22.68 3.90 0.38
CA ARG A 135 22.05 4.10 -0.94
C ARG A 135 22.36 2.96 -1.91
N THR A 136 23.54 2.34 -1.79
CA THR A 136 23.84 1.09 -2.49
C THR A 136 22.88 0.00 -2.06
N ALA A 137 22.73 -0.25 -0.76
CA ALA A 137 21.84 -1.27 -0.23
C ALA A 137 20.40 -1.04 -0.67
N GLN A 138 19.90 0.20 -0.59
CA GLN A 138 18.54 0.55 -1.01
C GLN A 138 18.31 0.31 -2.51
N ALA A 139 19.24 0.70 -3.37
CA ALA A 139 19.12 0.46 -4.81
C ALA A 139 19.15 -1.04 -5.15
N LEU A 140 19.97 -1.83 -4.45
CA LEU A 140 20.01 -3.29 -4.62
C LEU A 140 18.73 -3.94 -4.12
N GLU A 141 18.22 -3.52 -2.96
CA GLU A 141 16.97 -4.03 -2.39
C GLU A 141 15.78 -3.78 -3.32
N ASN A 142 15.64 -2.55 -3.85
CA ASN A 142 14.58 -2.22 -4.81
C ASN A 142 14.67 -3.07 -6.09
N CYS A 143 15.90 -3.34 -6.57
CA CYS A 143 16.12 -4.23 -7.71
C CYS A 143 15.74 -5.68 -7.41
N ASP A 144 15.91 -6.16 -6.18
CA ASP A 144 15.52 -7.51 -5.78
C ASP A 144 14.00 -7.63 -5.56
N GLN A 145 13.39 -6.65 -4.89
CA GLN A 145 11.95 -6.63 -4.60
C GLN A 145 11.10 -6.73 -5.87
N ILE A 146 11.44 -5.99 -6.93
CA ILE A 146 10.66 -6.00 -8.18
C ILE A 146 10.70 -7.37 -8.89
N VAL A 147 11.80 -8.11 -8.76
CA VAL A 147 11.97 -9.45 -9.36
C VAL A 147 11.05 -10.46 -8.67
N ASN A 148 10.80 -10.24 -7.38
CA ASN A 148 10.01 -11.11 -6.51
C ASN A 148 8.50 -10.82 -6.58
N ILE A 149 8.04 -9.87 -7.40
CA ILE A 149 6.61 -9.63 -7.64
C ILE A 149 5.97 -10.90 -8.24
N PRO A 150 4.92 -11.46 -7.63
CA PRO A 150 4.24 -12.64 -8.16
C PRO A 150 3.49 -12.30 -9.46
N LEU A 151 3.37 -13.25 -10.38
CA LEU A 151 2.72 -13.04 -11.68
C LEU A 151 1.23 -13.37 -11.69
N LYS A 152 0.65 -13.84 -10.59
CA LYS A 152 -0.74 -14.28 -10.55
C LYS A 152 -1.62 -13.16 -10.01
N PRO A 153 -2.48 -12.54 -10.84
CA PRO A 153 -3.38 -11.46 -10.41
C PRO A 153 -4.19 -11.81 -9.15
N ALA A 154 -4.73 -13.02 -9.06
CA ALA A 154 -5.44 -13.48 -7.87
C ALA A 154 -4.58 -13.46 -6.59
N GLU A 155 -3.30 -13.83 -6.67
CA GLU A 155 -2.40 -13.81 -5.50
C GLU A 155 -2.07 -12.37 -5.09
N ILE A 156 -1.92 -11.46 -6.05
CA ILE A 156 -1.61 -10.05 -5.80
C ILE A 156 -2.81 -9.34 -5.18
N VAL A 157 -4.01 -9.53 -5.75
CA VAL A 157 -5.23 -8.95 -5.21
C VAL A 157 -5.50 -9.48 -3.81
N ARG A 158 -5.22 -10.77 -3.54
CA ARG A 158 -5.29 -11.32 -2.19
C ARG A 158 -4.30 -10.69 -1.23
N LYS A 159 -3.05 -10.46 -1.66
CA LYS A 159 -2.06 -9.75 -0.84
C LYS A 159 -2.56 -8.33 -0.54
N LYS A 160 -3.03 -7.61 -1.56
CA LYS A 160 -3.64 -6.30 -1.38
C LYS A 160 -4.78 -6.33 -0.35
N ILE A 161 -5.74 -7.24 -0.49
CA ILE A 161 -6.84 -7.39 0.48
C ILE A 161 -6.32 -7.70 1.89
N GLN A 162 -5.24 -8.47 2.01
CA GLN A 162 -4.60 -8.72 3.30
C GLN A 162 -4.01 -7.44 3.89
N ASP A 163 -3.27 -6.65 3.09
CA ASP A 163 -2.72 -5.36 3.51
C ASP A 163 -3.85 -4.41 3.96
N GLU A 164 -4.96 -4.32 3.20
CA GLU A 164 -6.17 -3.57 3.59
C GLU A 164 -6.79 -4.10 4.89
N THR A 165 -6.79 -5.42 5.10
CA THR A 165 -7.32 -6.05 6.34
C THR A 165 -6.47 -5.69 7.55
N ASP A 166 -5.16 -5.58 7.37
CA ASP A 166 -4.23 -5.20 8.44
C ASP A 166 -4.41 -3.72 8.80
N LEU A 167 -4.57 -2.82 7.83
CA LEU A 167 -4.92 -1.42 8.10
C LEU A 167 -6.23 -1.25 8.88
N ILE A 168 -7.29 -1.98 8.48
CA ILE A 168 -8.57 -1.96 9.23
C ILE A 168 -8.38 -2.54 10.64
N ARG A 169 -7.45 -3.49 10.84
CA ARG A 169 -7.16 -4.06 12.15
C ARG A 169 -6.48 -3.05 13.04
N ASP A 170 -5.51 -2.31 12.52
CA ASP A 170 -4.82 -1.26 13.25
C ASP A 170 -5.84 -0.18 13.69
N ALA A 171 -6.69 0.29 12.76
CA ALA A 171 -7.76 1.25 13.08
C ALA A 171 -8.80 0.69 14.09
N PHE A 172 -9.07 -0.62 14.05
CA PHE A 172 -9.92 -1.29 15.03
C PHE A 172 -9.26 -1.31 16.43
N GLU A 173 -7.97 -1.60 16.50
CA GLU A 173 -7.19 -1.63 17.75
C GLU A 173 -7.05 -0.24 18.38
N GLU A 174 -6.89 0.80 17.55
CA GLU A 174 -6.94 2.20 17.95
C GLU A 174 -8.30 2.54 18.59
N LEU A 175 -9.41 2.20 17.92
CA LEU A 175 -10.77 2.44 18.45
C LEU A 175 -11.06 1.63 19.72
N CYS A 176 -10.51 0.41 19.86
CA CYS A 176 -10.60 -0.38 21.10
C CYS A 176 -9.80 0.23 22.25
N SER A 177 -8.68 0.89 21.96
CA SER A 177 -7.85 1.53 22.98
C SER A 177 -8.60 2.72 23.62
N VAL A 178 -9.48 3.39 22.87
CA VAL A 178 -10.42 4.40 23.39
C VAL A 178 -11.36 3.81 24.46
N GLU A 179 -11.80 2.56 24.30
CA GLU A 179 -12.63 1.84 25.29
C GLU A 179 -11.84 1.55 26.57
N SER A 180 -10.59 1.11 26.43
CA SER A 180 -9.78 0.55 27.53
C SER A 180 -9.04 1.60 28.36
N ALA A 181 -8.54 2.68 27.75
CA ALA A 181 -7.73 3.71 28.41
C ALA A 181 -8.47 4.51 29.51
N ARG A 182 -9.72 4.14 29.82
CA ARG A 182 -10.69 4.99 30.53
C ARG A 182 -11.58 4.24 31.51
N SER A 183 -11.46 2.91 31.55
CA SER A 183 -12.07 2.10 32.59
C SER A 183 -11.25 2.11 33.89
N ASP A 184 -9.96 2.48 33.82
CA ASP A 184 -9.06 2.65 34.97
C ASP A 184 -9.13 4.07 35.59
N GLY A 185 -10.27 4.73 35.42
CA GLY A 185 -10.62 5.96 36.17
C GLY A 185 -11.06 5.69 37.61
N GLU A 186 -10.69 4.56 38.21
CA GLU A 186 -10.64 4.46 39.66
C GLU A 186 -9.38 5.20 40.12
N LEU A 187 -9.61 6.34 40.77
CA LEU A 187 -8.64 7.18 41.44
C LEU A 187 -7.53 6.35 42.11
N SER A 188 -6.37 6.23 41.47
CA SER A 188 -5.13 5.90 42.16
C SER A 188 -4.75 7.12 43.00
N ASP A 189 -5.32 7.19 44.21
CA ASP A 189 -4.84 8.02 45.29
C ASP A 189 -3.45 7.53 45.72
N ALA A 190 -2.40 7.96 45.01
CA ALA A 190 -1.03 7.91 45.50
C ALA A 190 -0.06 8.73 44.62
N SER A 191 0.58 9.70 45.28
CA SER A 191 1.84 10.40 44.97
C SER A 191 1.88 11.38 43.78
N ASP A 192 1.54 12.62 44.10
CA ASP A 192 2.39 13.82 43.98
C ASP A 192 3.83 13.57 43.47
N ASP A 193 4.06 13.80 42.18
CA ASP A 193 5.26 14.48 41.68
C ASP A 193 4.98 15.01 40.26
N GLY A 194 5.25 16.29 40.06
CA GLY A 194 4.66 17.10 38.99
C GLY A 194 5.36 17.01 37.63
N ASP A 195 4.65 16.46 36.65
CA ASP A 195 4.83 16.80 35.24
C ASP A 195 3.49 17.30 34.67
N GLU A 196 3.42 18.61 34.40
CA GLU A 196 2.37 19.24 33.62
C GLU A 196 2.47 18.79 32.15
N PHE A 197 1.29 18.57 31.53
CA PHE A 197 1.00 18.37 30.09
C PHE A 197 0.54 16.99 29.60
N GLU A 198 0.00 16.11 30.45
CA GLU A 198 -1.06 15.23 29.98
C GLU A 198 -2.41 15.96 30.09
N GLN A 199 -2.85 16.54 28.96
CA GLN A 199 -4.24 16.98 28.81
C GLN A 199 -5.14 15.82 29.24
N PRO A 200 -6.09 16.03 30.17
CA PRO A 200 -7.02 14.97 30.53
C PRO A 200 -7.74 14.55 29.26
N ILE A 201 -7.54 13.32 28.82
CA ILE A 201 -8.33 12.74 27.73
C ILE A 201 -9.80 13.03 28.11
N PRO A 202 -10.72 13.48 27.23
CA PRO A 202 -12.06 13.90 27.66
C PRO A 202 -12.94 12.70 28.04
N SER A 203 -13.32 12.52 29.32
CA SER A 203 -14.07 11.32 29.77
C SER A 203 -15.20 10.93 28.81
N LEU A 204 -15.25 9.66 28.40
CA LEU A 204 -16.29 9.16 27.49
C LEU A 204 -17.66 9.45 28.12
N SER A 205 -18.50 10.20 27.42
CA SER A 205 -19.89 10.36 27.82
C SER A 205 -20.57 9.00 27.92
N SER A 206 -21.54 8.83 28.83
CA SER A 206 -22.33 7.58 28.94
C SER A 206 -22.91 7.15 27.61
N ARG A 207 -23.35 8.12 26.81
CA ARG A 207 -23.89 7.90 25.47
C ARG A 207 -22.83 7.39 24.47
N HIS A 208 -21.59 7.85 24.57
CA HIS A 208 -20.50 7.28 23.78
C HIS A 208 -20.23 5.83 24.22
N ARG A 209 -20.21 5.52 25.52
CA ARG A 209 -20.06 4.13 25.98
C ARG A 209 -21.14 3.19 25.45
N GLU A 210 -22.37 3.67 25.29
CA GLU A 210 -23.48 2.88 24.74
C GLU A 210 -23.38 2.62 23.23
N ILE A 211 -22.78 3.54 22.47
CA ILE A 211 -22.71 3.42 21.00
C ILE A 211 -21.43 2.72 20.53
N LEU A 212 -20.33 2.83 21.27
CA LEU A 212 -19.01 2.31 20.92
C LEU A 212 -19.01 0.81 20.57
N PRO A 213 -19.73 -0.09 21.28
CA PRO A 213 -19.79 -1.50 20.91
C PRO A 213 -20.34 -1.74 19.50
N TYR A 214 -21.28 -0.91 19.04
CA TYR A 214 -21.83 -1.00 17.68
C TYR A 214 -20.87 -0.43 16.64
N CYS A 215 -20.09 0.59 16.99
CA CYS A 215 -19.01 1.11 16.14
C CYS A 215 -17.93 0.03 15.93
N LEU A 216 -17.45 -0.56 17.02
CA LEU A 216 -16.49 -1.67 17.00
C LEU A 216 -17.02 -2.87 16.20
N ALA A 217 -18.29 -3.23 16.39
CA ALA A 217 -18.92 -4.31 15.65
C ALA A 217 -19.03 -3.99 14.14
N LEU A 218 -19.28 -2.73 13.76
CA LEU A 218 -19.33 -2.31 12.37
C LEU A 218 -17.94 -2.40 11.69
N VAL A 219 -16.86 -2.03 12.39
CA VAL A 219 -15.48 -2.24 11.88
C VAL A 219 -15.16 -3.73 11.77
N LYS A 220 -15.58 -4.55 12.74
CA LYS A 220 -15.43 -6.02 12.68
C LYS A 220 -16.14 -6.65 11.48
N VAL A 221 -17.23 -6.07 10.98
CA VAL A 221 -17.85 -6.53 9.74
C VAL A 221 -16.90 -6.36 8.56
N GLY A 222 -16.20 -5.23 8.45
CA GLY A 222 -15.16 -5.00 7.44
C GLY A 222 -14.04 -6.04 7.50
N LEU A 223 -13.50 -6.28 8.69
CA LEU A 223 -12.47 -7.33 8.92
C LEU A 223 -12.97 -8.72 8.48
N GLY A 224 -14.20 -9.07 8.87
CA GLY A 224 -14.82 -10.34 8.49
C GLY A 224 -15.01 -10.47 6.98
N MET A 225 -15.47 -9.39 6.34
CA MET A 225 -15.72 -9.33 4.89
C MET A 225 -14.43 -9.51 4.09
N LEU A 226 -13.39 -8.72 4.37
CA LEU A 226 -12.11 -8.81 3.64
C LEU A 226 -11.44 -10.17 3.85
N LYS A 227 -11.50 -10.72 5.08
CA LYS A 227 -11.00 -12.07 5.36
C LYS A 227 -11.74 -13.13 4.54
N LYS A 228 -13.07 -13.04 4.42
CA LYS A 228 -13.88 -13.97 3.62
C LYS A 228 -13.62 -13.84 2.12
N LEU A 229 -13.48 -12.61 1.62
CA LEU A 229 -13.07 -12.35 0.23
C LEU A 229 -11.71 -12.99 -0.08
N SER A 230 -10.70 -12.74 0.76
CA SER A 230 -9.36 -13.32 0.57
C SER A 230 -9.38 -14.85 0.57
N GLN A 231 -10.24 -15.48 1.38
CA GLN A 231 -10.45 -16.93 1.41
C GLN A 231 -11.15 -17.44 0.14
N ALA A 232 -12.20 -16.77 -0.32
CA ALA A 232 -12.92 -17.15 -1.53
C ALA A 232 -12.03 -17.06 -2.78
N ILE A 233 -11.28 -15.96 -2.93
CA ILE A 233 -10.30 -15.80 -4.00
C ILE A 233 -9.19 -16.85 -3.89
N LYS A 234 -8.74 -17.21 -2.67
CA LYS A 234 -7.72 -18.27 -2.50
C LYS A 234 -8.21 -19.62 -3.03
N ARG A 235 -9.48 -19.94 -2.79
CA ARG A 235 -10.09 -21.22 -3.11
C ARG A 235 -10.40 -21.34 -4.60
N SER A 236 -10.95 -20.28 -5.20
CA SER A 236 -11.58 -20.36 -6.53
C SER A 236 -11.20 -19.22 -7.48
N GLY A 237 -10.32 -18.30 -7.08
CA GLY A 237 -9.87 -17.18 -7.91
C GLY A 237 -9.04 -17.66 -9.09
N ARG A 238 -9.53 -17.34 -10.29
CA ARG A 238 -8.86 -17.63 -11.57
C ARG A 238 -8.28 -16.35 -12.16
N SER A 239 -7.32 -16.48 -13.05
CA SER A 239 -6.67 -15.34 -13.72
C SER A 239 -6.26 -15.74 -15.13
N GLU A 240 -7.07 -16.60 -15.78
CA GLU A 240 -6.78 -17.13 -17.11
C GLU A 240 -7.34 -16.22 -18.20
N LYS A 241 -8.42 -15.50 -17.88
CA LYS A 241 -9.12 -14.59 -18.80
C LYS A 241 -9.08 -13.16 -18.30
N LEU A 242 -9.16 -12.22 -19.24
CA LEU A 242 -9.14 -10.79 -18.93
C LEU A 242 -10.30 -10.40 -18.00
N GLU A 243 -11.49 -10.95 -18.22
CA GLU A 243 -12.68 -10.63 -17.43
C GLU A 243 -12.53 -11.08 -15.96
N GLU A 244 -11.84 -12.20 -15.72
CA GLU A 244 -11.56 -12.69 -14.37
C GLU A 244 -10.58 -11.76 -13.64
N VAL A 245 -9.57 -11.26 -14.37
CA VAL A 245 -8.58 -10.31 -13.84
C VAL A 245 -9.20 -8.94 -13.56
N GLU A 246 -10.02 -8.43 -14.47
CA GLU A 246 -10.76 -7.16 -14.28
C GLU A 246 -11.71 -7.24 -13.08
N GLU A 247 -12.36 -8.39 -12.88
CA GLU A 247 -13.20 -8.61 -11.71
C GLU A 247 -12.39 -8.61 -10.41
N LEU A 248 -11.22 -9.27 -10.38
CA LEU A 248 -10.33 -9.25 -9.21
C LEU A 248 -9.84 -7.84 -8.91
N ASP A 249 -9.42 -7.08 -9.93
CA ASP A 249 -9.00 -5.70 -9.78
C ASP A 249 -10.11 -4.84 -9.18
N LYS A 250 -11.34 -4.99 -9.68
CA LYS A 250 -12.51 -4.28 -9.16
C LYS A 250 -12.74 -4.58 -7.68
N ILE A 251 -12.67 -5.85 -7.28
CA ILE A 251 -12.82 -6.24 -5.87
C ILE A 251 -11.70 -5.63 -5.01
N GLY A 252 -10.45 -5.67 -5.50
CA GLY A 252 -9.30 -5.05 -4.82
C GLY A 252 -9.47 -3.54 -4.64
N GLU A 253 -9.98 -2.83 -5.66
CA GLU A 253 -10.26 -1.38 -5.58
C GLU A 253 -11.39 -1.07 -4.60
N MET A 254 -12.48 -1.84 -4.62
CA MET A 254 -13.56 -1.66 -3.66
C MET A 254 -13.10 -1.90 -2.21
N CYS A 255 -12.19 -2.85 -1.99
CA CYS A 255 -11.60 -3.08 -0.66
C CYS A 255 -10.77 -1.86 -0.18
N SER A 256 -9.99 -1.22 -1.06
CA SER A 256 -9.29 0.02 -0.68
C SER A 256 -10.23 1.16 -0.32
N LEU A 257 -11.34 1.32 -1.08
CA LEU A 257 -12.35 2.32 -0.75
C LEU A 257 -13.00 2.04 0.61
N VAL A 258 -13.24 0.76 0.93
CA VAL A 258 -13.70 0.35 2.25
C VAL A 258 -12.71 0.76 3.33
N THR A 259 -11.41 0.48 3.18
CA THR A 259 -10.38 0.87 4.15
C THR A 259 -10.37 2.37 4.41
N SER A 260 -10.37 3.20 3.36
CA SER A 260 -10.43 4.66 3.52
C SER A 260 -11.72 5.11 4.24
N THR A 261 -12.85 4.45 3.96
CA THR A 261 -14.11 4.78 4.64
C THR A 261 -14.13 4.32 6.10
N VAL A 262 -13.40 3.25 6.44
CA VAL A 262 -13.21 2.82 7.83
C VAL A 262 -12.41 3.86 8.59
N ASP A 263 -11.33 4.39 8.01
CA ASP A 263 -10.50 5.44 8.62
C ASP A 263 -11.34 6.68 8.97
N ASP A 264 -12.10 7.20 8.01
CA ASP A 264 -13.05 8.30 8.23
C ASP A 264 -14.08 7.99 9.33
N PHE A 265 -14.56 6.75 9.38
CA PHE A 265 -15.52 6.30 10.40
C PHE A 265 -14.90 6.21 11.79
N VAL A 266 -13.68 5.69 11.91
CA VAL A 266 -12.96 5.57 13.18
C VAL A 266 -12.69 6.97 13.72
N ILE A 267 -12.20 7.89 12.89
CA ILE A 267 -12.01 9.31 13.26
C ILE A 267 -13.33 9.92 13.77
N ALA A 268 -14.45 9.67 13.08
CA ALA A 268 -15.75 10.17 13.49
C ALA A 268 -16.29 9.51 14.77
N ALA A 269 -15.77 8.34 15.16
CA ALA A 269 -16.13 7.64 16.38
C ALA A 269 -15.28 8.06 17.59
N GLU A 270 -14.17 8.77 17.38
CA GLU A 270 -13.32 9.23 18.48
C GLU A 270 -13.88 10.47 19.21
N PRO A 271 -13.55 10.68 20.50
CA PRO A 271 -13.87 11.92 21.20
C PRO A 271 -13.06 13.12 20.66
N PRO A 272 -13.63 14.34 20.64
CA PRO A 272 -15.00 14.70 21.02
C PRO A 272 -16.02 14.27 19.96
N LEU A 273 -17.02 13.49 20.40
CA LEU A 273 -17.93 12.81 19.50
C LEU A 273 -19.01 13.75 18.94
N SER A 274 -19.06 13.88 17.61
CA SER A 274 -20.19 14.44 16.88
C SER A 274 -21.10 13.33 16.40
N TYR A 275 -22.32 13.22 16.96
CA TYR A 275 -23.24 12.14 16.61
C TYR A 275 -23.77 12.23 15.18
N GLU A 276 -23.91 13.45 14.68
CA GLU A 276 -24.29 13.71 13.29
C GLU A 276 -23.19 13.20 12.34
N ALA A 277 -21.92 13.55 12.61
CA ALA A 277 -20.79 13.08 11.82
C ALA A 277 -20.62 11.55 11.90
N LEU A 278 -20.75 10.97 13.10
CA LEU A 278 -20.71 9.52 13.28
C LEU A 278 -21.81 8.82 12.47
N LYS A 279 -23.03 9.35 12.45
CA LYS A 279 -24.15 8.76 11.69
C LYS A 279 -23.93 8.84 10.18
N GLU A 280 -23.36 9.95 9.70
CA GLU A 280 -23.02 10.13 8.29
C GLU A 280 -21.91 9.15 7.88
N ALA A 281 -20.82 9.10 8.64
CA ALA A 281 -19.72 8.17 8.40
C ALA A 281 -20.17 6.70 8.49
N ALA A 282 -20.99 6.34 9.49
CA ALA A 282 -21.56 4.99 9.61
C ALA A 282 -22.45 4.64 8.41
N SER A 283 -23.23 5.60 7.92
CA SER A 283 -24.08 5.42 6.74
C SER A 283 -23.23 5.17 5.50
N GLU A 284 -22.16 5.93 5.30
CA GLU A 284 -21.29 5.76 4.13
C GLU A 284 -20.53 4.42 4.19
N LEU A 285 -19.96 4.08 5.35
CA LEU A 285 -19.30 2.80 5.56
C LEU A 285 -20.24 1.61 5.31
N SER A 286 -21.47 1.70 5.80
CA SER A 286 -22.48 0.66 5.59
C SER A 286 -22.83 0.48 4.11
N LYS A 287 -22.95 1.58 3.35
CA LYS A 287 -23.15 1.50 1.89
C LYS A 287 -21.97 0.78 1.23
N LYS A 288 -20.73 1.11 1.58
CA LYS A 288 -19.53 0.49 0.99
C LYS A 288 -19.44 -0.99 1.27
N TYR A 289 -19.76 -1.42 2.50
CA TYR A 289 -19.87 -2.85 2.81
C TYR A 289 -20.94 -3.54 1.97
N LEU A 290 -22.13 -2.94 1.85
CA LEU A 290 -23.22 -3.53 1.05
C LEU A 290 -22.89 -3.56 -0.44
N GLU A 291 -22.24 -2.54 -1.00
CA GLU A 291 -21.75 -2.53 -2.38
C GLU A 291 -20.85 -3.75 -2.66
N VAL A 292 -19.87 -4.01 -1.78
CA VAL A 292 -18.98 -5.18 -1.89
C VAL A 292 -19.78 -6.48 -1.74
N LEU A 293 -20.58 -6.62 -0.68
CA LEU A 293 -21.34 -7.84 -0.41
C LEU A 293 -22.38 -8.14 -1.51
N ASN A 294 -22.86 -7.13 -2.23
CA ASN A 294 -23.82 -7.30 -3.31
C ASN A 294 -23.21 -7.84 -4.60
N ILE A 295 -21.94 -7.54 -4.87
CA ILE A 295 -21.26 -8.04 -6.07
C ILE A 295 -20.68 -9.44 -5.89
N VAL A 296 -20.31 -9.83 -4.66
CA VAL A 296 -19.67 -11.13 -4.39
C VAL A 296 -20.37 -12.33 -5.03
N PRO A 297 -21.70 -12.51 -4.92
CA PRO A 297 -22.36 -13.69 -5.51
C PRO A 297 -22.23 -13.79 -7.04
N ALA A 298 -22.00 -12.66 -7.72
CA ALA A 298 -21.80 -12.61 -9.16
C ALA A 298 -20.34 -12.85 -9.57
N CYS A 299 -19.40 -12.88 -8.61
CA CYS A 299 -17.99 -13.05 -8.90
C CYS A 299 -17.64 -14.49 -9.28
N HIS A 300 -16.69 -14.64 -10.21
CA HIS A 300 -16.25 -15.93 -10.73
C HIS A 300 -15.61 -16.86 -9.67
N PHE A 301 -15.16 -16.30 -8.56
CA PHE A 301 -14.57 -17.01 -7.42
C PHE A 301 -15.59 -17.35 -6.32
N SER A 302 -16.84 -16.90 -6.44
CA SER A 302 -17.89 -17.21 -5.47
C SER A 302 -18.47 -18.61 -5.70
N THR A 303 -18.89 -19.23 -4.61
CA THR A 303 -19.50 -20.57 -4.54
C THR A 303 -20.78 -20.52 -3.71
N GLU A 304 -21.62 -21.56 -3.75
CA GLU A 304 -22.85 -21.62 -2.95
C GLU A 304 -22.58 -21.49 -1.43
N ASP A 305 -21.44 -22.03 -0.97
CA ASP A 305 -20.98 -21.90 0.42
C ASP A 305 -20.79 -20.44 0.86
N ASP A 306 -20.59 -19.52 -0.09
CA ASP A 306 -20.32 -18.12 0.20
C ASP A 306 -21.59 -17.31 0.50
N GLU A 307 -22.74 -17.73 -0.01
CA GLU A 307 -24.02 -17.04 0.18
C GLU A 307 -24.35 -16.87 1.66
N ASN A 308 -24.05 -17.89 2.46
CA ASN A 308 -24.33 -17.88 3.89
C ASN A 308 -23.55 -16.77 4.63
N TRP A 309 -22.24 -16.67 4.43
CA TRP A 309 -21.46 -15.62 5.11
C TRP A 309 -21.78 -14.23 4.55
N VAL A 310 -22.08 -14.11 3.26
CA VAL A 310 -22.53 -12.84 2.67
C VAL A 310 -23.80 -12.36 3.36
N GLN A 311 -24.80 -13.23 3.53
CA GLN A 311 -26.07 -12.86 4.17
C GLN A 311 -25.92 -12.53 5.66
N ILE A 312 -25.08 -13.28 6.37
CA ILE A 312 -24.75 -12.98 7.78
C ILE A 312 -24.13 -11.59 7.89
N LEU A 313 -23.15 -11.27 7.05
CA LEU A 313 -22.49 -9.96 7.10
C LEU A 313 -23.43 -8.82 6.71
N ARG A 314 -24.30 -8.98 5.71
CA ARG A 314 -25.32 -7.97 5.37
C ARG A 314 -26.23 -7.68 6.56
N THR A 315 -26.72 -8.72 7.21
CA THR A 315 -27.57 -8.59 8.40
C THR A 315 -26.83 -7.89 9.54
N ALA A 316 -25.53 -8.16 9.71
CA ALA A 316 -24.69 -7.49 10.70
C ALA A 316 -24.46 -6.01 10.38
N VAL A 317 -24.26 -5.63 9.12
CA VAL A 317 -24.19 -4.21 8.69
C VAL A 317 -25.48 -3.49 9.11
N ASP A 318 -26.63 -4.01 8.68
CA ASP A 318 -27.93 -3.38 8.94
C ASP A 318 -28.21 -3.25 10.44
N HIS A 319 -27.90 -4.28 11.22
CA HIS A 319 -28.09 -4.27 12.67
C HIS A 319 -27.26 -3.17 13.35
N ASN A 320 -25.94 -3.15 13.10
CA ASN A 320 -25.03 -2.21 13.75
C ASN A 320 -25.29 -0.77 13.31
N PHE A 321 -25.51 -0.54 12.01
CA PHE A 321 -25.88 0.77 11.50
C PHE A 321 -27.18 1.28 12.10
N LYS A 322 -28.21 0.43 12.17
CA LYS A 322 -29.49 0.78 12.80
C LYS A 322 -29.29 1.20 14.25
N LYS A 323 -28.48 0.47 15.02
CA LYS A 323 -28.19 0.80 16.42
C LYS A 323 -27.46 2.12 16.58
N ILE A 324 -26.47 2.41 15.73
CA ILE A 324 -25.77 3.71 15.70
C ILE A 324 -26.76 4.85 15.37
N LYS A 325 -27.64 4.64 14.39
CA LYS A 325 -28.64 5.63 13.97
C LYS A 325 -29.72 5.89 15.02
N GLU A 326 -30.21 4.84 15.66
CA GLU A 326 -31.33 4.85 16.62
C GLU A 326 -30.94 5.29 18.03
N ASN A 327 -29.64 5.39 18.36
CA ASN A 327 -29.19 5.90 19.64
C ASN A 327 -29.56 7.40 19.79
N ARG A 328 -30.81 7.61 20.25
CA ARG A 328 -31.45 8.91 20.49
C ARG A 328 -31.07 9.43 21.86
N CYS A 329 -30.92 10.75 21.96
CA CYS A 329 -30.85 11.49 23.22
C CYS A 329 -31.98 11.02 24.15
N VAL A 330 -31.63 10.44 25.30
CA VAL A 330 -32.45 10.65 26.48
C VAL A 330 -32.08 12.05 26.96
N ALA A 331 -32.99 13.00 26.74
CA ALA A 331 -32.86 14.37 27.25
C ALA A 331 -33.07 14.38 28.78
#